data_AF-A0A6D0IYB5-F1
#
_entry.id   AF-A0A6D0IYB5-F1
#
_cell.length_a   1.000
_cell.length_b   1.000
_cell.length_c   1.000
_cell.angle_alpha   90.00
_cell.angle_beta   90.00
_cell.angle_gamma   90.00
#
_symmetry.space_group_name_H-M   'P 1'
#
loop_
_entity.id
_entity.type
_entity.pdbx_description
1 polymer ?
#
loop_
_entity_poly.entity_id
_entity_poly.type
_entity_poly.pdbx_seq_one_letter_code
_entity_poly.pdbx_strand_id
1 'polypeptide(L)'
;AISENMVINNGRANVWAGTMVNVSVRGNDGILEVMKPQINYAPAMLVGKVVVSEGASFRTHGAVDTSKADVSLENSAWTIIADITTTNQNTRLNLANLAMSGANVIMMDEPVTRSSVTASAENFITLTTNTLSGNGNFYMRTDMANHQSDQLNVTGQATGDFKVFVTDTGA
;
A
#
# COMPACT_ATOMS: atom_id res chain seq x y z
N ALA A 1 7.37 -20.71 -0.89
CA ALA A 1 6.15 -21.18 -1.58
C ALA A 1 5.75 -20.17 -2.63
N ILE A 2 5.15 -20.62 -3.72
CA ILE A 2 4.62 -19.76 -4.79
C ILE A 2 3.13 -20.10 -4.92
N SER A 3 2.28 -19.07 -5.00
CA SER A 3 0.88 -19.20 -5.38
C SER A 3 0.65 -18.42 -6.66
N GLU A 4 0.13 -19.07 -7.69
CA GLU A 4 -0.13 -18.47 -9.00
C GLU A 4 -1.63 -18.36 -9.24
N ASN A 5 -2.05 -17.28 -9.89
CA ASN A 5 -3.45 -17.04 -10.29
C ASN A 5 -4.40 -17.10 -9.10
N MET A 6 -3.99 -16.52 -7.97
CA MET A 6 -4.78 -16.49 -6.75
C MET A 6 -6.03 -15.63 -6.95
N VAL A 7 -7.20 -16.18 -6.59
CA VAL A 7 -8.47 -15.46 -6.64
C VAL A 7 -9.10 -15.47 -5.26
N ILE A 8 -9.45 -14.28 -4.77
CA ILE A 8 -10.16 -14.06 -3.52
C ILE A 8 -11.49 -13.39 -3.88
N ASN A 9 -12.61 -14.08 -3.63
CA ASN A 9 -13.96 -13.59 -3.92
C ASN A 9 -14.77 -13.54 -2.63
N ASN A 10 -15.11 -12.34 -2.15
CA ASN A 10 -15.83 -12.11 -0.88
C ASN A 10 -15.26 -12.91 0.30
N GLY A 11 -13.94 -13.01 0.37
CA GLY A 11 -13.22 -13.73 1.42
C GLY A 11 -11.96 -13.01 1.83
N ARG A 12 -11.25 -13.55 2.82
CA ARG A 12 -10.00 -12.97 3.33
C ARG A 12 -8.82 -13.90 3.15
N ALA A 13 -7.70 -13.36 2.66
CA ALA A 13 -6.40 -14.01 2.72
C ALA A 13 -5.40 -13.12 3.47
N ASN A 14 -4.71 -13.71 4.44
CA ASN A 14 -3.58 -13.09 5.12
C ASN A 14 -2.30 -13.82 4.69
N VAL A 15 -1.34 -13.10 4.11
CA VAL A 15 -0.11 -13.68 3.57
C VAL A 15 1.10 -13.13 4.31
N TRP A 16 1.84 -14.00 4.96
CA TRP A 16 3.00 -13.64 5.78
C TRP A 16 4.35 -13.81 5.06
N ALA A 17 4.40 -14.71 4.08
CA ALA A 17 5.63 -15.04 3.35
C ALA A 17 5.31 -15.74 2.02
N GLY A 18 6.31 -15.78 1.12
CA GLY A 18 6.22 -16.44 -0.18
C GLY A 18 5.91 -15.48 -1.33
N THR A 19 5.77 -16.03 -2.54
CA THR A 19 5.52 -15.25 -3.75
C THR A 19 4.10 -15.47 -4.23
N MET A 20 3.36 -14.39 -4.46
CA MET A 20 2.06 -14.42 -5.11
C MET A 20 2.22 -13.85 -6.53
N VAL A 21 1.83 -14.64 -7.52
CA VAL A 21 1.90 -14.28 -8.93
C VAL A 21 0.48 -14.16 -9.47
N ASN A 22 0.14 -13.03 -10.08
CA ASN A 22 -1.18 -12.77 -10.67
C ASN A 22 -2.33 -12.95 -9.66
N VAL A 23 -2.63 -11.91 -8.90
CA VAL A 23 -3.65 -11.93 -7.85
C VAL A 23 -4.90 -11.16 -8.29
N SER A 24 -6.07 -11.69 -7.99
CA SER A 24 -7.36 -11.01 -8.14
C SER A 24 -8.13 -11.04 -6.82
N VAL A 25 -8.58 -9.87 -6.35
CA VAL A 25 -9.39 -9.70 -5.14
C VAL A 25 -10.66 -8.97 -5.52
N ARG A 26 -11.82 -9.57 -5.21
CA ARG A 26 -13.13 -9.06 -5.65
C ARG A 26 -14.21 -9.23 -4.60
N GLY A 27 -15.27 -8.46 -4.78
CA GLY A 27 -16.42 -8.40 -3.89
C GLY A 27 -16.17 -7.51 -2.68
N ASN A 28 -17.24 -6.94 -2.13
CA ASN A 28 -17.18 -5.92 -1.09
C ASN A 28 -16.57 -6.45 0.22
N ASP A 29 -16.61 -7.77 0.43
CA ASP A 29 -15.98 -8.45 1.58
C ASP A 29 -14.61 -9.09 1.22
N GLY A 30 -14.14 -8.90 -0.02
CA GLY A 30 -12.87 -9.41 -0.51
C GLY A 30 -11.69 -8.64 0.10
N ILE A 31 -10.81 -9.35 0.81
CA ILE A 31 -9.64 -8.75 1.46
C ILE A 31 -8.39 -9.58 1.17
N LEU A 32 -7.37 -8.92 0.64
CA LEU A 32 -5.99 -9.43 0.71
C LEU A 32 -5.19 -8.54 1.66
N GLU A 33 -4.62 -9.15 2.68
CA GLU A 33 -3.66 -8.51 3.56
C GLU A 33 -2.31 -9.21 3.46
N VAL A 34 -1.30 -8.49 3.00
CA VAL A 34 0.08 -8.96 2.92
C VAL A 34 0.85 -8.37 4.10
N MET A 35 1.11 -9.24 5.07
CA MET A 35 1.63 -8.90 6.38
C MET A 35 3.14 -8.72 6.36
N LYS A 36 3.66 -8.04 7.38
CA LYS A 36 5.10 -8.07 7.66
C LYS A 36 5.55 -9.51 7.96
N PRO A 37 6.76 -9.92 7.57
CA PRO A 37 7.21 -11.29 7.79
C PRO A 37 7.28 -11.64 9.29
N GLN A 38 6.99 -12.90 9.60
CA GLN A 38 7.31 -13.46 10.93
C GLN A 38 8.83 -13.66 11.05
N ILE A 39 9.32 -13.83 12.28
CA ILE A 39 10.76 -14.01 12.56
C ILE A 39 11.32 -15.13 11.69
N ASN A 40 12.46 -14.87 11.02
CA ASN A 40 13.17 -15.77 10.11
C ASN A 40 12.50 -16.08 8.76
N TYR A 41 11.40 -15.40 8.40
CA TYR A 41 10.82 -15.51 7.06
C TYR A 41 11.25 -14.35 6.16
N ALA A 42 11.54 -14.67 4.91
CA ALA A 42 11.66 -13.63 3.88
C ALA A 42 10.31 -12.91 3.70
N PRO A 43 10.31 -11.60 3.40
CA PRO A 43 9.08 -10.89 3.11
C PRO A 43 8.29 -11.54 1.98
N ALA A 44 6.96 -11.37 2.02
CA ALA A 44 6.12 -11.74 0.90
C ALA A 44 6.42 -10.87 -0.33
N MET A 45 6.31 -11.46 -1.52
CA MET A 45 6.56 -10.81 -2.79
C MET A 45 5.32 -10.88 -3.69
N LEU A 46 4.95 -9.75 -4.29
CA LEU A 46 3.92 -9.66 -5.33
C LEU A 46 4.57 -9.52 -6.69
N VAL A 47 4.17 -10.37 -7.64
CA VAL A 47 4.71 -10.40 -9.00
C VAL A 47 3.59 -10.41 -10.02
N GLY A 48 3.77 -9.65 -11.08
CA GLY A 48 2.78 -9.56 -12.15
C GLY A 48 1.54 -8.79 -11.71
N LYS A 49 0.39 -9.16 -12.25
CA LYS A 49 -0.84 -8.37 -12.06
C LYS A 49 -1.42 -8.55 -10.66
N VAL A 50 -1.80 -7.45 -10.01
CA VAL A 50 -2.60 -7.44 -8.79
C VAL A 50 -3.84 -6.61 -9.08
N VAL A 51 -4.98 -7.27 -9.20
CA VAL A 51 -6.26 -6.63 -9.54
C VAL A 51 -7.17 -6.65 -8.33
N VAL A 52 -7.67 -5.48 -7.92
CA VAL A 52 -8.55 -5.31 -6.76
C VAL A 52 -9.78 -4.57 -7.22
N SER A 53 -10.95 -5.19 -7.16
CA SER A 53 -12.17 -4.62 -7.74
C SER A 53 -13.41 -4.83 -6.89
N GLU A 54 -14.53 -4.19 -7.28
CA GLU A 54 -15.86 -4.45 -6.72
C GLU A 54 -15.98 -4.18 -5.20
N GLY A 55 -15.36 -3.10 -4.71
CA GLY A 55 -15.36 -2.73 -3.29
C GLY A 55 -14.34 -3.47 -2.43
N ALA A 56 -13.56 -4.39 -3.02
CA ALA A 56 -12.55 -5.15 -2.29
C ALA A 56 -11.46 -4.26 -1.68
N SER A 57 -10.80 -4.78 -0.65
CA SER A 57 -9.70 -4.13 0.06
C SER A 57 -8.38 -4.88 -0.13
N PHE A 58 -7.33 -4.12 -0.41
CA PHE A 58 -5.96 -4.59 -0.43
C PHE A 58 -5.16 -3.89 0.66
N ARG A 59 -4.37 -4.62 1.43
CA ARG A 59 -3.57 -4.09 2.54
C ARG A 59 -2.15 -4.63 2.43
N THR A 60 -1.16 -3.76 2.52
CA THR A 60 0.26 -4.15 2.46
C THR A 60 1.04 -3.49 3.58
N HIS A 61 1.84 -4.27 4.29
CA HIS A 61 2.83 -3.73 5.22
C HIS A 61 4.11 -3.31 4.52
N GLY A 62 4.88 -2.40 5.12
CA GLY A 62 6.07 -1.81 4.49
C GLY A 62 7.21 -2.76 4.11
N ALA A 63 7.24 -3.99 4.65
CA ALA A 63 8.26 -4.99 4.31
C ALA A 63 7.97 -5.76 3.01
N VAL A 64 6.77 -5.65 2.44
CA VAL A 64 6.35 -6.43 1.27
C VAL A 64 7.12 -5.99 0.02
N ASP A 65 7.67 -6.95 -0.74
CA ASP A 65 8.29 -6.66 -2.03
C ASP A 65 7.21 -6.58 -3.13
N THR A 66 6.89 -5.35 -3.52
CA THR A 66 5.94 -5.06 -4.61
C THR A 66 6.64 -4.65 -5.91
N SER A 67 7.98 -4.68 -5.97
CA SER A 67 8.77 -4.05 -7.04
C SER A 67 8.50 -4.59 -8.45
N LYS A 68 7.94 -5.80 -8.53
CA LYS A 68 7.58 -6.49 -9.77
C LYS A 68 6.07 -6.59 -9.99
N ALA A 69 5.28 -5.84 -9.24
CA ALA A 69 3.82 -5.85 -9.33
C ALA A 69 3.29 -4.74 -10.25
N ASP A 70 2.27 -5.10 -11.03
CA ASP A 70 1.39 -4.19 -11.75
C ASP A 70 0.04 -4.14 -11.03
N VAL A 71 -0.26 -3.04 -10.35
CA VAL A 71 -1.44 -2.91 -9.49
C VAL A 71 -2.57 -2.19 -10.24
N SER A 72 -3.74 -2.79 -10.27
CA SER A 72 -4.97 -2.23 -10.85
C SER A 72 -6.07 -2.19 -9.80
N LEU A 73 -6.55 -1.00 -9.47
CA LEU A 73 -7.61 -0.76 -8.49
C LEU A 73 -8.87 -0.23 -9.19
N GLU A 74 -9.99 -0.92 -9.04
CA GLU A 74 -11.28 -0.54 -9.65
C GLU A 74 -12.38 -0.48 -8.58
N ASN A 75 -12.84 0.73 -8.26
CA ASN A 75 -13.84 0.97 -7.21
C ASN A 75 -13.49 0.20 -5.92
N SER A 76 -12.23 0.32 -5.49
CA SER A 76 -11.62 -0.45 -4.42
C SER A 76 -10.68 0.40 -3.58
N ALA A 77 -10.14 -0.18 -2.50
CA ALA A 77 -9.20 0.50 -1.62
C ALA A 77 -7.89 -0.28 -1.48
N TRP A 78 -6.77 0.46 -1.49
CA TRP A 78 -5.47 -0.06 -1.08
C TRP A 78 -4.94 0.74 0.10
N THR A 79 -4.76 0.06 1.24
CA THR A 79 -4.13 0.62 2.44
C THR A 79 -2.66 0.19 2.54
N ILE A 80 -1.76 1.16 2.66
CA ILE A 80 -0.36 0.92 2.94
C ILE A 80 -0.13 1.15 4.43
N ILE A 81 0.29 0.09 5.12
CA ILE A 81 0.50 0.07 6.57
C ILE A 81 2.00 0.27 6.80
N ALA A 82 2.34 1.36 7.50
CA ALA A 82 3.72 1.64 7.84
C ALA A 82 4.26 0.57 8.80
N ASP A 83 5.49 0.09 8.57
CA ASP A 83 6.14 -0.76 9.56
C ASP A 83 6.71 0.10 10.67
N ILE A 84 6.02 0.15 11.82
CA ILE A 84 6.49 0.90 13.00
C ILE A 84 7.50 0.02 13.73
N THR A 85 8.75 0.09 13.29
CA THR A 85 9.90 -0.44 14.01
C THR A 85 10.49 0.65 14.92
N THR A 86 11.30 0.27 15.91
CA THR A 86 12.01 1.22 16.78
C THR A 86 13.10 2.05 16.06
N THR A 87 13.21 1.96 14.73
CA THR A 87 14.33 2.49 13.94
C THR A 87 13.98 3.74 13.10
N ASN A 88 12.80 4.36 13.28
CA ASN A 88 12.35 5.58 12.57
C ASN A 88 12.53 5.51 11.04
N GLN A 89 12.36 4.32 10.44
CA GLN A 89 12.51 4.16 9.00
C GLN A 89 11.17 4.36 8.29
N ASN A 90 11.16 5.31 7.36
CA ASN A 90 10.03 5.50 6.45
C ASN A 90 9.76 4.22 5.64
N THR A 91 8.49 3.91 5.47
CA THR A 91 8.05 2.80 4.63
C THR A 91 8.23 3.16 3.17
N ARG A 92 8.85 2.28 2.38
CA ARG A 92 9.05 2.49 0.94
C ARG A 92 8.48 1.32 0.16
N LEU A 93 7.44 1.56 -0.62
CA LEU A 93 6.89 0.59 -1.56
C LEU A 93 7.18 1.05 -2.98
N ASN A 94 7.61 0.10 -3.81
CA ASN A 94 7.90 0.33 -5.22
C ASN A 94 7.06 -0.64 -6.03
N LEU A 95 6.47 -0.19 -7.13
CA LEU A 95 5.73 -1.05 -8.05
C LEU A 95 6.03 -0.63 -9.49
N ALA A 96 5.73 -1.50 -10.44
CA ALA A 96 5.93 -1.19 -11.84
C ALA A 96 4.89 -0.18 -12.32
N ASN A 97 3.60 -0.49 -12.22
CA ASN A 97 2.53 0.36 -12.73
C ASN A 97 1.33 0.40 -11.77
N LEU A 98 0.74 1.58 -11.57
CA LEU A 98 -0.50 1.79 -10.81
C LEU A 98 -1.59 2.31 -11.75
N ALA A 99 -2.63 1.51 -11.95
CA ALA A 99 -3.84 1.91 -12.65
C ALA A 99 -5.01 2.03 -11.65
N MET A 100 -5.76 3.13 -11.74
CA MET A 100 -6.88 3.41 -10.83
C MET A 100 -8.14 3.77 -11.61
N SER A 101 -9.28 3.27 -11.16
CA SER A 101 -10.60 3.62 -11.67
C SER A 101 -11.54 3.83 -10.47
N GLY A 102 -11.75 5.07 -10.05
CA GLY A 102 -12.58 5.41 -8.89
C GLY A 102 -12.08 4.80 -7.57
N ALA A 103 -10.78 4.54 -7.46
CA ALA A 103 -10.18 3.84 -6.32
C ALA A 103 -9.53 4.78 -5.29
N ASN A 104 -9.27 4.25 -4.10
CA ASN A 104 -8.58 4.96 -3.02
C ASN A 104 -7.25 4.29 -2.70
N VAL A 105 -6.19 5.07 -2.58
CA VAL A 105 -4.92 4.65 -1.98
C VAL A 105 -4.72 5.42 -0.68
N ILE A 106 -4.58 4.69 0.41
CA ILE A 106 -4.54 5.23 1.76
C ILE A 106 -3.13 4.98 2.32
N MET A 107 -2.35 6.05 2.43
CA MET A 107 -1.02 6.05 3.04
C MET A 107 -1.11 6.41 4.54
N MET A 108 -2.16 5.92 5.19
CA MET A 108 -2.53 6.29 6.54
C MET A 108 -3.31 5.13 7.16
N ASP A 109 -2.62 4.15 7.75
CA ASP A 109 -3.29 3.26 8.71
C ASP A 109 -2.29 2.59 9.64
N GLU A 110 -2.29 3.08 10.87
CA GLU A 110 -2.62 2.34 12.10
C GLU A 110 -2.48 3.35 13.26
N PRO A 111 -3.53 3.67 14.02
CA PRO A 111 -3.35 4.21 15.35
C PRO A 111 -3.07 3.03 16.29
N VAL A 112 -1.94 2.33 16.13
CA VAL A 112 -1.46 1.50 17.23
C VAL A 112 -1.13 2.49 18.34
N THR A 113 -1.97 2.49 19.38
CA THR A 113 -1.80 3.14 20.68
C THR A 113 -0.41 3.73 20.82
N ARG A 114 -0.26 5.02 20.46
CA ARG A 114 1.00 5.78 20.49
C ARG A 114 1.42 5.99 21.93
N SER A 115 1.80 4.91 22.60
CA SER A 115 2.41 4.96 23.91
C SER A 115 3.86 5.39 23.69
N SER A 116 4.14 6.66 23.99
CA SER A 116 5.48 7.24 24.23
C SER A 116 6.44 7.47 23.06
N VAL A 117 6.00 7.35 21.80
CA VAL A 117 6.86 7.73 20.65
C VAL A 117 6.74 9.25 20.41
N THR A 118 7.83 9.99 20.65
CA THR A 118 7.95 11.43 20.41
C THR A 118 7.60 11.77 18.95
N ALA A 119 7.03 12.96 18.69
CA ALA A 119 6.61 13.41 17.36
C ALA A 119 7.69 13.27 16.26
N SER A 120 8.98 13.20 16.64
CA SER A 120 10.13 12.95 15.77
C SER A 120 10.26 11.53 15.17
N ALA A 121 9.26 10.67 15.35
CA ALA A 121 9.29 9.25 14.98
C ALA A 121 8.03 8.82 14.22
N GLU A 122 7.45 9.73 13.45
CA GLU A 122 6.41 9.40 12.49
C GLU A 122 7.03 8.70 11.28
N ASN A 123 6.61 7.46 11.03
CA ASN A 123 7.00 6.72 9.83
C ASN A 123 6.08 7.15 8.67
N PHE A 124 6.65 7.92 7.74
CA PHE A 124 6.00 8.31 6.50
C PHE A 124 6.17 7.23 5.44
N ILE A 125 5.25 7.21 4.48
CA ILE A 125 5.19 6.25 3.39
C ILE A 125 5.62 6.95 2.10
N THR A 126 6.59 6.36 1.41
CA THR A 126 6.89 6.67 0.01
C THR A 126 6.35 5.55 -0.88
N LEU A 127 5.37 5.85 -1.71
CA LEU A 127 4.91 4.99 -2.79
C LEU A 127 5.57 5.43 -4.10
N THR A 128 6.36 4.56 -4.71
CA THR A 128 7.00 4.80 -6.01
C THR A 128 6.40 3.91 -7.09
N THR A 129 6.04 4.48 -8.23
CA THR A 129 5.57 3.74 -9.42
C THR A 129 6.22 4.29 -10.68
N ASN A 130 6.42 3.45 -11.70
CA ASN A 130 6.89 3.94 -12.99
C ASN A 130 5.76 4.62 -13.78
N THR A 131 4.56 4.05 -13.78
CA THR A 131 3.40 4.73 -14.35
C THR A 131 2.25 4.84 -13.36
N LEU A 132 1.52 5.95 -13.47
CA LEU A 132 0.27 6.20 -12.77
C LEU A 132 -0.79 6.57 -13.81
N SER A 133 -1.93 5.89 -13.81
CA SER A 133 -2.98 6.15 -14.80
C SER A 133 -4.40 6.05 -14.25
N GLY A 134 -5.32 6.80 -14.88
CA GLY A 134 -6.76 6.70 -14.63
C GLY A 134 -7.29 7.77 -13.68
N ASN A 135 -8.11 7.39 -12.69
CA ASN A 135 -8.64 8.34 -11.71
C ASN A 135 -8.82 7.73 -10.31
N GLY A 136 -8.74 8.59 -9.29
CA GLY A 136 -8.98 8.19 -7.91
C GLY A 136 -8.38 9.14 -6.88
N ASN A 137 -8.27 8.65 -5.65
CA ASN A 137 -7.90 9.47 -4.50
C ASN A 137 -6.68 8.90 -3.80
N PHE A 138 -5.78 9.79 -3.39
CA PHE A 138 -4.70 9.49 -2.46
C PHE A 138 -4.96 10.19 -1.13
N TYR A 139 -4.81 9.46 -0.04
CA TYR A 139 -4.89 9.99 1.31
C TYR A 139 -3.50 9.92 1.94
N MET A 140 -2.97 11.08 2.33
CA MET A 140 -1.59 11.28 2.74
C MET A 140 -1.51 12.10 4.03
N ARG A 141 -0.39 11.99 4.73
CA ARG A 141 -0.07 12.76 5.93
C ARG A 141 1.13 13.69 5.73
N THR A 142 1.16 14.76 6.51
CA THR A 142 2.30 15.65 6.65
C THR A 142 2.62 15.85 8.12
N ASP A 143 3.89 16.08 8.41
CA ASP A 143 4.32 16.85 9.58
C ASP A 143 5.01 18.09 9.03
N MET A 144 4.24 19.15 8.86
CA MET A 144 4.74 20.40 8.31
C MET A 144 5.78 21.07 9.20
N ALA A 145 5.71 20.88 10.53
CA ALA A 145 6.64 21.46 11.49
C ALA A 145 8.05 20.87 11.34
N ASN A 146 8.14 19.58 11.04
CA ASN A 146 9.40 18.87 10.81
C ASN A 146 9.75 18.69 9.33
N HIS A 147 8.98 19.28 8.41
CA HIS A 147 9.16 19.16 6.96
C HIS A 147 9.13 17.71 6.45
N GLN A 148 8.24 16.89 6.99
CA GLN A 148 8.08 15.48 6.61
C GLN A 148 6.69 15.24 6.01
N SER A 149 6.57 14.25 5.11
CA SER A 149 5.30 13.88 4.51
C SER A 149 5.32 12.47 3.93
N ASP A 150 4.14 11.90 3.74
CA ASP A 150 3.97 10.81 2.79
C ASP A 150 4.27 11.34 1.38
N GLN A 151 4.70 10.45 0.49
CA GLN A 151 5.17 10.80 -0.84
C GLN A 151 4.62 9.81 -1.87
N LEU A 152 4.04 10.36 -2.93
CA LEU A 152 3.77 9.64 -4.17
C LEU A 152 4.82 10.07 -5.21
N ASN A 153 5.65 9.13 -5.63
CA ASN A 153 6.70 9.37 -6.62
C ASN A 153 6.38 8.60 -7.92
N VAL A 154 6.19 9.33 -9.02
CA VAL A 154 6.00 8.73 -10.35
C VAL A 154 7.25 9.00 -11.18
N THR A 155 7.97 7.94 -11.55
CA THR A 155 9.28 8.08 -12.21
C THR A 155 9.21 8.15 -13.72
N GLY A 156 8.09 7.68 -14.30
CA GLY A 156 7.83 7.71 -15.73
C GLY A 156 6.67 8.64 -16.06
N GLN A 157 5.50 8.08 -16.33
CA GLN A 157 4.34 8.84 -16.83
C GLN A 157 3.18 8.81 -15.84
N ALA A 158 2.59 9.99 -15.61
CA ALA A 158 1.35 10.16 -14.86
C ALA A 158 0.28 10.75 -15.77
N THR A 159 -0.83 10.01 -15.98
CA THR A 159 -1.91 10.44 -16.88
C THR A 159 -3.27 10.18 -16.22
N GLY A 160 -4.01 11.24 -15.89
CA GLY A 160 -5.34 11.11 -15.34
C GLY A 160 -5.73 12.18 -14.32
N ASP A 161 -6.83 11.94 -13.62
CA ASP A 161 -7.41 12.87 -12.65
C ASP A 161 -7.34 12.28 -11.23
N PHE A 162 -6.50 12.86 -10.39
CA PHE A 162 -6.28 12.38 -9.03
C PHE A 162 -6.54 13.47 -8.00
N LYS A 163 -7.23 13.13 -6.92
CA LYS A 163 -7.37 13.99 -5.75
C LYS A 163 -6.39 13.57 -4.67
N VAL A 164 -5.82 14.54 -3.99
CA VAL A 164 -4.96 14.30 -2.82
C VAL A 164 -5.62 14.92 -1.61
N PHE A 165 -5.85 14.10 -0.59
CA PHE A 165 -6.34 14.50 0.71
C PHE A 165 -5.18 14.44 1.69
N VAL A 166 -4.92 15.55 2.39
CA VAL A 166 -3.77 15.69 3.30
C VAL A 166 -4.26 15.93 4.72
N THR A 167 -3.72 15.17 5.67
CA THR A 167 -3.89 15.41 7.11
C THR A 167 -2.56 15.79 7.73
N ASP A 168 -2.45 16.98 8.30
CA ASP A 168 -1.25 17.38 9.04
C ASP A 168 -1.31 16.83 10.48
N THR A 169 -0.23 16.17 10.91
CA THR A 169 -0.06 15.56 12.23
C THR A 169 1.08 16.21 13.03
N GLY A 170 1.76 17.18 12.45
CA GLY A 170 2.80 17.98 13.11
C GLY A 170 2.22 18.87 14.22
N ALA A 171 3.06 19.22 15.20
CA ALA A 171 2.72 20.08 16.34
C ALA A 171 3.64 21.31 16.41
#